data_AF-A0A941CD57-F1
#
_entry.id   AF-A0A941CD57-F1
#
_cell.length_a   1.000
_cell.length_b   1.000
_cell.length_c   1.000
_cell.angle_alpha   90.00
_cell.angle_beta   90.00
_cell.angle_gamma   90.00
#
_symmetry.space_group_name_H-M   'P 1'
#
loop_
_entity.id
_entity.type
_entity.pdbx_description
1 polymer ?
#
loop_
_entity_poly.entity_id
_entity_poly.type
_entity_poly.pdbx_seq_one_letter_code
_entity_poly.pdbx_strand_id
1 'polypeptide(L)'
;MQKIIMCLLFVFIMSGCARNVEPTVENINKIFSSQDFTFEFHKTDGACESLSFRNDYLVYKSNKPTIRREITYEEVLLINDFIQKLVNLHSGELNPEVSPHYIIKNTAYKTVITPDQEDFYFKALIKTLKLK
;
A
#
# COMPACT_ATOMS: atom_id res chain seq x y z
N MET A 1 32.20 -23.81 17.88
CA MET A 1 31.04 -23.96 16.96
C MET A 1 29.80 -23.19 17.41
N GLN A 2 29.40 -23.21 18.70
CA GLN A 2 28.23 -22.45 19.21
C GLN A 2 28.25 -20.94 18.89
N LYS A 3 29.42 -20.29 18.92
CA LYS A 3 29.54 -18.84 18.63
C LYS A 3 29.24 -18.47 17.17
N ILE A 4 29.43 -19.39 16.21
CA ILE A 4 29.16 -19.16 14.78
C ILE A 4 27.66 -19.27 14.48
N ILE A 5 26.98 -20.23 15.11
CA ILE A 5 25.53 -20.43 14.98
C ILE A 5 24.76 -19.19 15.49
N MET A 6 25.24 -18.56 16.57
CA MET A 6 24.64 -17.36 17.14
C MET A 6 24.76 -16.12 16.23
N CYS A 7 25.88 -15.98 15.50
CA CYS A 7 26.04 -14.92 14.50
C CYS A 7 25.16 -15.14 13.26
N LEU A 8 24.98 -16.39 12.81
CA LEU A 8 24.08 -16.72 11.70
C LEU A 8 22.62 -16.41 12.04
N LEU A 9 22.17 -16.66 13.28
CA LEU A 9 20.82 -16.31 13.71
C LEU A 9 20.55 -14.79 13.64
N PHE A 10 21.54 -13.96 13.98
CA PHE A 10 21.39 -12.50 13.94
C PHE A 10 21.22 -11.94 12.52
N VAL A 11 21.85 -12.58 11.52
CA VAL A 11 21.74 -12.17 10.11
C VAL A 11 20.34 -12.49 9.55
N PHE A 12 19.73 -13.61 9.95
CA PHE A 12 18.38 -13.99 9.51
C PHE A 12 17.26 -13.14 10.13
N ILE A 13 17.48 -12.51 11.29
CA ILE A 13 16.47 -11.66 11.94
C ILE A 13 16.34 -10.31 11.22
N MET A 14 17.35 -9.86 10.48
CA MET A 14 17.31 -8.56 9.78
C MET A 14 16.55 -8.59 8.44
N SER A 15 16.15 -9.76 7.93
CA SER A 15 15.44 -9.89 6.64
C SER A 15 13.91 -9.76 6.71
N GLY A 16 13.35 -9.34 7.85
CA GLY A 16 11.89 -9.29 8.07
C GLY A 16 11.17 -8.03 7.57
N CYS A 17 11.87 -7.03 7.04
CA CYS A 17 11.25 -5.81 6.53
C CYS A 17 11.08 -5.88 5.01
N ALA A 18 9.87 -5.57 4.53
CA ALA A 18 9.60 -5.43 3.09
C ALA A 18 10.59 -4.44 2.47
N ARG A 19 11.14 -4.79 1.30
CA ARG A 19 12.11 -3.96 0.58
C ARG A 19 11.43 -2.69 0.09
N ASN A 20 11.96 -1.53 0.49
CA ASN A 20 11.52 -0.26 -0.08
C ASN A 20 11.97 -0.18 -1.55
N VAL A 21 11.03 0.14 -2.44
CA VAL A 21 11.27 0.28 -3.87
C VAL A 21 10.64 1.57 -4.39
N GLU A 22 11.23 2.13 -5.45
CA GLU A 22 10.72 3.34 -6.10
C GLU A 22 9.28 3.12 -6.63
N PRO A 23 8.43 4.16 -6.59
CA PRO A 23 7.05 4.10 -7.04
C PRO A 23 6.96 4.13 -8.57
N THR A 24 7.47 3.08 -9.22
CA THR A 24 7.37 2.89 -10.67
C THR A 24 6.27 1.91 -11.01
N VAL A 25 5.69 2.02 -12.22
CA VAL A 25 4.66 1.08 -12.71
C VAL A 25 5.13 -0.38 -12.60
N GLU A 26 6.40 -0.66 -12.90
CA GLU A 26 6.98 -2.00 -12.78
C GLU A 26 6.93 -2.53 -11.34
N ASN A 27 7.31 -1.71 -10.37
CA ASN A 27 7.34 -2.10 -8.95
C ASN A 27 5.93 -2.24 -8.37
N ILE A 28 4.99 -1.39 -8.78
CA ILE A 28 3.57 -1.53 -8.44
C ILE A 28 3.02 -2.86 -8.96
N ASN A 29 3.27 -3.18 -10.23
CA ASN A 29 2.81 -4.43 -10.82
C ASN A 29 3.38 -5.66 -10.11
N LYS A 30 4.63 -5.61 -9.62
CA LYS A 30 5.20 -6.67 -8.76
C LYS A 30 4.40 -6.85 -7.48
N ILE A 31 4.02 -5.76 -6.80
CA ILE A 31 3.19 -5.84 -5.60
C ILE A 31 1.79 -6.40 -5.93
N PHE A 32 1.14 -5.88 -6.97
CA PHE A 32 -0.19 -6.31 -7.39
C PHE A 32 -0.24 -7.80 -7.79
N SER A 33 0.79 -8.29 -8.48
CA SER A 33 0.86 -9.68 -8.94
C SER A 33 0.79 -10.71 -7.80
N SER A 34 1.09 -10.29 -6.56
CA SER A 34 0.99 -11.17 -5.40
C SER A 34 -0.45 -11.47 -4.98
N GLN A 35 -1.43 -10.66 -5.40
CA GLN A 35 -2.83 -10.75 -4.96
C GLN A 35 -3.04 -10.67 -3.43
N ASP A 36 -1.96 -10.40 -2.68
CA ASP A 36 -1.96 -10.16 -1.24
C ASP A 36 -1.16 -8.88 -0.98
N PHE A 37 -1.87 -7.75 -0.92
CA PHE A 37 -1.25 -6.47 -0.68
C PHE A 37 -2.16 -5.54 0.12
N THR A 38 -1.57 -4.52 0.72
CA THR A 38 -2.25 -3.45 1.43
C THR A 38 -1.91 -2.13 0.76
N PHE A 39 -2.95 -1.34 0.52
CA PHE A 39 -2.88 0.03 0.06
C PHE A 39 -3.39 0.96 1.17
N GLU A 40 -2.53 1.84 1.66
CA GLU A 40 -2.79 2.74 2.78
C GLU A 40 -2.78 4.18 2.28
N PHE A 41 -3.66 4.99 2.84
CA PHE A 41 -3.65 6.44 2.69
C PHE A 41 -3.41 7.07 4.06
N HIS A 42 -2.33 7.85 4.16
CA HIS A 42 -1.91 8.57 5.34
C HIS A 42 -2.17 10.05 5.13
N LYS A 43 -2.94 10.67 6.02
CA LYS A 43 -3.29 12.09 5.97
C LYS A 43 -2.35 12.92 6.84
N THR A 44 -2.31 14.24 6.61
CA THR A 44 -1.51 15.18 7.40
C THR A 44 -1.88 15.19 8.89
N ASP A 45 -3.14 14.89 9.22
CA ASP A 45 -3.63 14.82 10.61
C ASP A 45 -3.25 13.51 11.33
N GLY A 46 -2.48 12.64 10.68
CA GLY A 46 -2.06 11.34 11.20
C GLY A 46 -3.12 10.24 11.07
N ALA A 47 -4.30 10.53 10.53
CA ALA A 47 -5.29 9.50 10.25
C ALA A 47 -4.83 8.61 9.08
N CYS A 48 -5.03 7.30 9.24
CA CYS A 48 -4.74 6.31 8.20
C CYS A 48 -6.00 5.51 7.86
N GLU A 49 -6.25 5.35 6.56
CA GLU A 49 -7.26 4.46 6.02
C GLU A 49 -6.55 3.43 5.13
N SER A 50 -7.05 2.20 5.07
CA SER A 50 -6.41 1.16 4.26
C SER A 50 -7.38 0.21 3.56
N LEU A 51 -6.97 -0.24 2.38
CA LEU A 51 -7.58 -1.32 1.61
C LEU A 51 -6.59 -2.48 1.59
N SER A 52 -6.99 -3.65 2.07
CA SER A 52 -6.20 -4.88 1.96
C SER A 52 -6.91 -5.88 1.08
N PHE A 53 -6.14 -6.54 0.23
CA PHE A 53 -6.59 -7.56 -0.70
C PHE A 53 -6.01 -8.88 -0.25
N ARG A 54 -6.84 -9.86 0.09
CA ARG A 54 -6.38 -11.19 0.50
C ARG A 54 -7.43 -12.23 0.12
N ASN A 55 -7.03 -13.27 -0.60
CA ASN A 55 -7.90 -14.41 -0.94
C ASN A 55 -9.26 -13.97 -1.50
N ASP A 56 -9.25 -13.08 -2.50
CA ASP A 56 -10.47 -12.54 -3.14
C ASP A 56 -11.37 -11.68 -2.24
N TYR A 57 -10.89 -11.26 -1.08
CA TYR A 57 -11.56 -10.29 -0.22
C TYR A 57 -10.89 -8.92 -0.26
N LEU A 58 -11.74 -7.89 -0.33
CA LEU A 58 -11.41 -6.51 -0.01
C LEU A 58 -11.73 -6.24 1.46
N VAL A 59 -10.73 -5.76 2.20
CA VAL A 59 -10.87 -5.33 3.60
C VAL A 59 -10.55 -3.85 3.69
N TYR A 60 -11.56 -3.04 4.02
CA TYR A 60 -11.41 -1.62 4.25
C TYR A 60 -11.40 -1.30 5.75
N LYS A 61 -10.31 -0.69 6.20
CA LYS A 61 -10.13 -0.21 7.58
C LYS A 61 -10.08 1.31 7.60
N SER A 62 -10.83 1.89 8.52
CA SER A 62 -10.88 3.33 8.80
C SER A 62 -11.11 3.53 10.31
N ASN A 63 -11.53 4.73 10.73
CA ASN A 63 -12.01 4.99 12.09
C ASN A 63 -13.41 4.40 12.37
N LYS A 64 -14.08 3.82 11.36
CA LYS A 64 -15.35 3.11 11.47
C LYS A 64 -15.14 1.60 11.54
N PRO A 65 -16.18 0.80 11.84
CA PRO A 65 -16.10 -0.66 11.75
C PRO A 65 -15.51 -1.12 10.41
N THR A 66 -14.66 -2.13 10.48
CA THR A 66 -14.00 -2.70 9.29
C THR A 66 -15.03 -3.31 8.35
N ILE A 67 -14.96 -2.95 7.07
CA ILE A 67 -15.77 -3.55 6.03
C ILE A 67 -14.96 -4.66 5.37
N ARG A 68 -15.54 -5.85 5.26
CA ARG A 68 -14.95 -6.99 4.55
C ARG A 68 -15.98 -7.58 3.61
N ARG A 69 -15.63 -7.69 2.33
CA ARG A 69 -16.47 -8.31 1.30
C ARG A 69 -15.63 -8.90 0.19
N GLU A 70 -16.22 -9.77 -0.60
CA GLU A 70 -15.61 -10.27 -1.83
C GLU A 70 -15.37 -9.11 -2.80
N ILE A 71 -14.29 -9.22 -3.56
CA ILE A 71 -13.92 -8.25 -4.59
C ILE A 71 -14.12 -8.85 -5.97
N THR A 72 -14.65 -8.05 -6.90
CA THR A 72 -14.74 -8.48 -8.30
C THR A 72 -13.46 -8.17 -9.06
N TYR A 73 -13.27 -8.85 -10.18
CA TYR A 73 -12.13 -8.59 -11.06
C TYR A 73 -12.11 -7.14 -11.59
N GLU A 74 -13.27 -6.58 -11.91
CA GLU A 74 -13.40 -5.19 -12.36
C GLU A 74 -12.95 -4.19 -11.28
N GLU A 75 -13.26 -4.47 -10.01
CA GLU A 75 -12.82 -3.64 -8.89
C GLU A 75 -11.30 -3.72 -8.68
N VAL A 76 -10.70 -4.89 -8.86
CA VAL A 76 -9.24 -5.05 -8.85
C VAL A 76 -8.58 -4.21 -9.95
N LEU A 77 -9.12 -4.27 -11.17
CA LEU A 77 -8.62 -3.45 -12.29
C LEU A 77 -8.76 -1.96 -12.02
N LEU A 78 -9.89 -1.53 -11.44
CA LEU A 78 -10.15 -0.14 -11.07
C LEU A 78 -9.13 0.37 -10.04
N ILE A 79 -8.81 -0.45 -9.05
CA ILE A 79 -7.83 -0.10 -8.00
C ILE A 79 -6.41 -0.04 -8.57
N ASN A 80 -6.07 -0.94 -9.49
CA ASN A 80 -4.79 -0.91 -10.20
C ASN A 80 -4.64 0.36 -11.04
N ASP A 81 -5.64 0.69 -11.86
CA ASP A 81 -5.64 1.93 -12.66
C ASP A 81 -5.53 3.18 -11.77
N PHE A 82 -6.24 3.20 -10.64
CA PHE A 82 -6.14 4.26 -9.65
C PHE A 82 -4.71 4.42 -9.11
N ILE A 83 -4.06 3.33 -8.70
CA ILE A 83 -2.70 3.37 -8.15
C ILE A 83 -1.68 3.79 -9.23
N GLN A 84 -1.84 3.34 -10.47
CA GLN A 84 -0.98 3.76 -11.57
C GLN A 84 -1.10 5.26 -11.87
N LYS A 85 -2.31 5.82 -11.79
CA LYS A 85 -2.52 7.28 -11.89
C LYS A 85 -1.82 8.03 -10.77
N LEU A 86 -1.88 7.52 -9.53
CA LEU A 86 -1.16 8.13 -8.41
C LEU A 86 0.37 8.10 -8.59
N VAL A 87 0.91 7.00 -9.12
CA VAL A 87 2.33 6.91 -9.49
C VAL A 87 2.74 8.00 -10.48
N ASN A 88 1.92 8.26 -11.50
CA ASN A 88 2.21 9.31 -12.47
C ASN A 88 2.12 10.73 -11.89
N LEU A 89 1.43 10.90 -10.76
CA LEU A 89 1.33 12.16 -10.02
C LEU A 89 2.36 12.27 -8.90
N HIS A 90 3.23 11.26 -8.73
CA HIS A 90 4.21 11.25 -7.67
C HIS A 90 5.21 12.39 -7.83
N SER A 91 5.39 13.15 -6.77
CA SER A 91 6.36 14.23 -6.65
C SER A 91 7.59 13.76 -5.88
N GLY A 92 8.75 13.89 -6.50
CA GLY A 92 10.04 13.63 -5.84
C GLY A 92 10.48 14.74 -4.88
N GLU A 93 9.74 15.85 -4.83
CA GLU A 93 10.08 17.01 -4.00
C GLU A 93 9.31 17.03 -2.66
N LEU A 94 8.13 16.39 -2.60
CA LEU A 94 7.29 16.37 -1.40
C LEU A 94 7.77 15.34 -0.36
N ASN A 95 7.84 15.76 0.90
CA ASN A 95 8.25 14.89 2.01
C ASN A 95 7.02 14.15 2.60
N PRO A 96 6.95 12.80 2.54
CA PRO A 96 5.82 12.04 3.08
C PRO A 96 5.63 12.16 4.60
N GLU A 97 6.62 12.65 5.37
CA GLU A 97 6.46 12.87 6.81
C GLU A 97 5.54 14.05 7.14
N VAL A 98 5.38 14.99 6.19
CA VAL A 98 4.59 16.21 6.36
C VAL A 98 3.51 16.37 5.29
N SER A 99 3.54 15.53 4.26
CA SER A 99 2.57 15.49 3.17
C SER A 99 1.74 14.21 3.25
N PRO A 100 0.42 14.29 2.99
CA PRO A 100 -0.39 13.13 2.70
C PRO A 100 0.25 12.24 1.65
N HIS A 101 0.23 10.94 1.91
CA HIS A 101 0.91 10.00 1.04
C HIS A 101 0.21 8.66 1.07
N TYR A 102 0.55 7.85 0.09
CA TYR A 102 0.05 6.52 -0.07
C TYR A 102 1.18 5.52 0.16
N ILE A 103 0.84 4.38 0.74
CA ILE A 103 1.76 3.25 0.87
C ILE A 103 1.09 2.05 0.23
N ILE A 104 1.73 1.45 -0.76
CA ILE A 104 1.35 0.11 -1.23
C ILE A 104 2.45 -0.87 -0.85
N LYS A 105 2.06 -1.99 -0.24
CA LYS A 105 3.00 -2.98 0.28
C LYS A 105 2.43 -4.39 0.25
N ASN A 106 3.31 -5.35 0.07
CA ASN A 106 3.08 -6.75 0.40
C ASN A 106 4.20 -7.25 1.32
N THR A 107 4.33 -8.57 1.45
CA THR A 107 5.37 -9.19 2.30
C THR A 107 6.80 -8.90 1.82
N ALA A 108 7.00 -8.69 0.53
CA ALA A 108 8.33 -8.55 -0.07
C ALA A 108 8.71 -7.10 -0.39
N TYR A 109 7.75 -6.26 -0.77
CA TYR A 109 7.99 -4.93 -1.30
C TYR A 109 7.07 -3.90 -0.65
N LYS A 110 7.59 -2.68 -0.51
CA LYS A 110 6.87 -1.49 -0.07
C LYS A 110 7.24 -0.34 -0.98
N THR A 111 6.27 0.46 -1.39
CA THR A 111 6.53 1.75 -2.04
C THR A 111 5.64 2.84 -1.48
N VAL A 112 6.17 4.06 -1.49
CA VAL A 112 5.52 5.25 -0.97
C VAL A 112 5.29 6.19 -2.15
N ILE A 113 4.07 6.70 -2.27
CA ILE A 113 3.66 7.60 -3.33
C ILE A 113 3.16 8.88 -2.68
N THR A 114 3.87 9.98 -2.87
CA THR A 114 3.47 11.32 -2.44
C THR A 114 3.02 12.11 -3.67
N PRO A 115 1.72 12.25 -3.95
CA PRO A 115 1.24 12.95 -5.13
C PRO A 115 1.08 14.45 -4.89
N ASP A 116 1.19 15.29 -5.92
CA ASP A 116 0.96 16.75 -5.80
C ASP A 116 -0.50 17.13 -5.48
N GLN A 117 -1.44 16.17 -5.55
CA GLN A 117 -2.85 16.34 -5.25
C GLN A 117 -3.38 15.12 -4.50
N GLU A 118 -3.81 15.30 -3.25
CA GLU A 118 -3.73 14.16 -2.32
C GLU A 118 -5.08 13.62 -1.84
N ASP A 119 -6.00 14.48 -1.44
CA ASP A 119 -7.06 14.07 -0.51
C ASP A 119 -8.39 13.70 -1.19
N PHE A 120 -8.61 14.19 -2.41
CA PHE A 120 -9.83 13.95 -3.20
C PHE A 120 -9.85 12.55 -3.81
N TYR A 121 -8.70 12.06 -4.27
CA TYR A 121 -8.57 10.82 -5.02
C TYR A 121 -8.95 9.59 -4.18
N PHE A 122 -8.42 9.48 -2.95
CA PHE A 122 -8.77 8.35 -2.08
C PHE A 122 -10.26 8.32 -1.74
N LYS A 123 -10.87 9.48 -1.42
CA LYS A 123 -12.31 9.57 -1.15
C LYS A 123 -13.15 9.14 -2.35
N ALA A 124 -12.72 9.49 -3.57
CA ALA A 124 -13.37 9.05 -4.80
C ALA A 124 -13.27 7.52 -4.99
N LEU A 125 -12.12 6.91 -4.68
CA LEU A 125 -11.94 5.46 -4.73
C LEU A 125 -12.89 4.74 -3.75
N ILE A 126 -12.93 5.17 -2.49
CA ILE A 126 -13.78 4.56 -1.45
C ILE A 126 -15.26 4.64 -1.82
N LYS A 127 -15.71 5.78 -2.37
CA LYS A 127 -17.10 5.94 -2.87
C LYS A 127 -17.38 5.03 -4.07
N THR A 128 -16.45 4.96 -5.01
CA THR A 128 -16.59 4.12 -6.22
C THR A 128 -16.70 2.63 -5.84
N LEU A 129 -15.95 2.20 -4.84
CA LEU A 129 -15.99 0.84 -4.29
C LEU A 129 -17.17 0.59 -3.32
N LYS A 130 -18.05 1.59 -3.12
CA LYS A 130 -19.23 1.52 -2.23
C LYS A 130 -18.87 1.12 -0.79
N LEU A 131 -17.75 1.64 -0.29
CA LEU A 131 -17.25 1.36 1.05
C LEU A 131 -17.65 2.45 2.07
N LYS A 132 -18.26 3.54 1.63
CA LYS A 132 -18.73 4.64 2.46
C LYS A 132 -19.87 5.41 1.80
#